data_AF-A0A7C8ELH7-F1
#
_entry.id   AF-A0A7C8ELH7-F1
#
_cell.length_a   1.000
_cell.length_b   1.000
_cell.length_c   1.000
_cell.angle_alpha   90.00
_cell.angle_beta   90.00
_cell.angle_gamma   90.00
#
_symmetry.space_group_name_H-M   'P 1'
#
loop_
_entity.id
_entity.type
_entity.pdbx_description
1 polymer ?
#
loop_
_entity_poly.entity_id
_entity_poly.type
_entity_poly.pdbx_seq_one_letter_code
_entity_poly.pdbx_strand_id
1 'polypeptide(L)'
;MSNRLQNNGFSLTEVLMAAGILTIGFAFIAGMFPVGVKLTAIATEQTIAPIVADEATAKMKLYVEMFNASSTEPNLVDELKKAESFGNRYVDLVDALPGIGRGDPCEVHEFVYPSARTNPEPKKYHWSALCGLLPDGNVHVSIFVGRKAGAGARYRTPNSNYTQPNYGLVPSGPVDGDWPVPVKVGVTASVNPGEERVLTIEPGYETFINSGSTILDDATGRIYRVMERTSDNVITLDRKWRNWVVPSGDFVWVVPPAEGSGREPCIGVYQTVIGF
;
A
#
# COMPACT_ATOMS: atom_id res chain seq x y z
N MET A 1 -25.35 -75.11 13.37
CA MET A 1 -24.29 -74.37 14.10
C MET A 1 -24.44 -72.90 13.76
N SER A 2 -24.92 -72.09 14.70
CA SER A 2 -25.09 -70.64 14.53
C SER A 2 -24.01 -69.95 15.35
N ASN A 3 -22.92 -69.53 14.71
CA ASN A 3 -21.91 -68.68 15.35
C ASN A 3 -22.49 -67.28 15.49
N ARG A 4 -23.01 -66.96 16.69
CA ARG A 4 -23.32 -65.58 17.09
C ARG A 4 -22.00 -64.86 17.33
N LEU A 5 -21.67 -63.91 16.47
CA LEU A 5 -20.62 -62.93 16.71
C LEU A 5 -21.01 -62.12 17.97
N GLN A 6 -20.29 -62.34 19.07
CA GLN A 6 -20.41 -61.49 20.26
C GLN A 6 -19.76 -60.14 19.94
N ASN A 7 -20.58 -59.12 19.73
CA ASN A 7 -20.12 -57.74 19.65
C ASN A 7 -19.75 -57.27 21.07
N ASN A 8 -18.47 -57.34 21.42
CA ASN A 8 -17.95 -56.70 22.62
C ASN A 8 -18.03 -55.18 22.43
N GLY A 9 -18.82 -54.49 23.25
CA GLY A 9 -18.88 -53.03 23.27
C GLY A 9 -17.56 -52.42 23.78
N PHE A 10 -17.26 -51.20 23.35
CA PHE A 10 -16.07 -50.45 23.77
C PHE A 10 -16.06 -50.19 25.29
N SER A 11 -14.89 -50.30 25.92
CA SER A 11 -14.70 -49.94 27.33
C SER A 11 -14.85 -48.42 27.53
N LEU A 12 -15.36 -47.99 28.69
CA LEU A 12 -15.43 -46.58 29.09
C LEU A 12 -14.05 -45.89 28.96
N THR A 13 -12.97 -46.58 29.33
CA THR A 13 -11.60 -46.06 29.23
C THR A 13 -11.15 -45.84 27.80
N GLU A 14 -11.57 -46.69 26.87
CA GLU A 14 -11.26 -46.60 25.45
C GLU A 14 -12.02 -45.44 24.80
N VAL A 15 -13.29 -45.26 25.16
CA VAL A 15 -14.11 -44.11 24.73
C VAL A 15 -13.53 -42.80 25.27
N LEU A 16 -13.10 -42.76 26.54
CA LEU A 16 -12.48 -41.58 27.14
C LEU A 16 -11.11 -41.27 26.52
N MET A 17 -10.31 -42.30 26.20
CA MET A 17 -9.04 -42.12 25.49
C MET A 17 -9.28 -41.58 24.08
N ALA A 18 -10.25 -42.13 23.35
CA ALA A 18 -10.63 -41.66 22.02
C ALA A 18 -11.12 -40.20 22.07
N ALA A 19 -11.95 -39.84 23.05
CA ALA A 19 -12.40 -38.46 23.26
C ALA A 19 -11.23 -37.51 23.61
N GLY A 20 -10.25 -37.97 24.39
CA GLY A 20 -9.04 -37.20 24.70
C GLY A 20 -8.17 -36.95 23.47
N ILE A 21 -7.92 -37.96 22.65
CA ILE A 21 -7.17 -37.83 21.40
C ILE A 21 -7.91 -36.89 20.42
N LEU A 22 -9.24 -37.02 20.34
CA LEU A 22 -10.09 -36.17 19.51
C LEU A 22 -10.01 -34.70 19.93
N THR A 23 -10.11 -34.39 21.23
CA THR A 23 -10.05 -33.00 21.72
C THR A 23 -8.67 -32.38 21.48
N ILE A 24 -7.59 -33.12 21.71
CA ILE A 24 -6.23 -32.67 21.39
C ILE A 24 -6.09 -32.43 19.88
N GLY A 25 -6.60 -33.33 19.04
CA GLY A 25 -6.60 -33.17 17.58
C GLY A 25 -7.32 -31.89 17.12
N PHE A 26 -8.51 -31.62 17.67
CA PHE A 26 -9.24 -30.39 17.36
C PHE A 26 -8.51 -29.12 17.83
N ALA A 27 -7.89 -29.15 19.00
CA ALA A 27 -7.10 -28.01 19.49
C ALA A 27 -5.91 -27.70 18.56
N PHE A 28 -5.23 -28.73 18.05
CA PHE A 28 -4.17 -28.55 17.07
C PHE A 28 -4.67 -27.96 15.74
N ILE A 29 -5.79 -28.47 15.21
CA ILE A 29 -6.38 -27.93 13.98
C ILE A 29 -6.78 -26.45 14.18
N ALA A 30 -7.43 -26.13 15.29
CA ALA A 30 -7.86 -24.77 15.61
C ALA A 30 -6.66 -23.80 15.75
N GLY A 31 -5.53 -24.27 16.27
CA GLY A 31 -4.30 -23.47 16.38
C GLY A 31 -3.56 -23.29 15.04
N MET A 32 -3.39 -24.36 14.26
CA MET A 32 -2.58 -24.31 13.04
C MET A 32 -3.31 -23.73 11.84
N PHE A 33 -4.63 -23.93 11.73
CA PHE A 33 -5.39 -23.51 10.55
C PHE A 33 -5.31 -21.99 10.29
N PRO A 34 -5.55 -21.10 11.28
CA PRO A 34 -5.44 -19.66 11.04
C PRO A 34 -4.03 -19.21 10.68
N VAL A 35 -3.01 -19.85 11.26
CA VAL A 35 -1.60 -19.56 10.96
C VAL A 35 -1.28 -19.95 9.52
N GLY A 36 -1.71 -21.13 9.08
CA GLY A 36 -1.56 -21.59 7.71
C GLY A 36 -2.18 -20.61 6.71
N VAL A 37 -3.43 -20.21 6.95
CA VAL A 37 -4.13 -19.22 6.09
C VAL A 37 -3.38 -17.89 6.02
N LYS A 38 -2.88 -17.38 7.16
CA LYS A 38 -2.11 -16.12 7.20
C LYS A 38 -0.80 -16.24 6.43
N LEU A 39 -0.04 -17.31 6.63
CA LEU A 39 1.24 -17.51 5.95
C LEU A 39 1.06 -17.71 4.44
N THR A 40 0.06 -18.47 4.01
CA THR A 40 -0.28 -18.62 2.59
C THR A 40 -0.66 -17.27 1.96
N ALA A 41 -1.42 -16.43 2.67
CA ALA A 41 -1.76 -15.09 2.18
C ALA A 41 -0.52 -14.21 1.99
N ILE A 42 0.39 -14.18 2.97
CA ILE A 42 1.65 -13.41 2.90
C ILE A 42 2.52 -13.92 1.74
N ALA A 43 2.68 -15.24 1.60
CA ALA A 43 3.46 -15.82 0.51
C ALA A 43 2.86 -15.48 -0.87
N THR A 44 1.54 -15.45 -0.97
CA THR A 44 0.83 -15.05 -2.20
C THR A 44 1.07 -13.56 -2.51
N GLU A 45 1.03 -12.69 -1.50
CA GLU A 45 1.32 -11.26 -1.68
C GLU A 45 2.76 -11.01 -2.13
N GLN A 46 3.73 -11.69 -1.50
CA GLN A 46 5.15 -11.54 -1.84
C GLN A 46 5.48 -12.01 -3.26
N THR A 47 4.69 -12.94 -3.81
CA THR A 47 4.88 -13.45 -5.17
C THR A 47 4.10 -12.65 -6.21
N ILE A 48 2.93 -12.09 -5.88
CA ILE A 48 2.13 -11.27 -6.79
C ILE A 48 2.62 -9.82 -6.86
N ALA A 49 3.00 -9.21 -5.74
CA ALA A 49 3.42 -7.80 -5.68
C ALA A 49 4.46 -7.40 -6.75
N PRO A 50 5.56 -8.16 -6.96
CA PRO A 50 6.53 -7.80 -8.00
C PRO A 50 5.94 -7.93 -9.41
N ILE A 51 5.06 -8.89 -9.66
CA ILE A 51 4.38 -9.07 -10.95
C ILE A 51 3.48 -7.87 -11.26
N VAL A 52 2.75 -7.37 -10.26
CA VAL A 52 1.93 -6.15 -10.41
C VAL A 52 2.81 -4.94 -10.69
N ALA A 53 3.94 -4.82 -9.99
CA ALA A 53 4.88 -3.71 -10.18
C ALA A 53 5.55 -3.73 -11.58
N ASP A 54 5.87 -4.91 -12.11
CA ASP A 54 6.40 -5.06 -13.47
C ASP A 54 5.37 -4.66 -14.52
N GLU A 55 4.11 -5.08 -14.35
CA GLU A 55 3.01 -4.66 -15.24
C GLU A 55 2.78 -3.14 -15.18
N ALA A 56 2.75 -2.58 -13.96
CA ALA A 56 2.64 -1.15 -13.75
C ALA A 56 3.78 -0.38 -14.41
N THR A 57 5.02 -0.86 -14.28
CA THR A 57 6.20 -0.27 -14.92
C THR A 57 6.08 -0.27 -16.45
N ALA A 58 5.59 -1.38 -17.02
CA ALA A 58 5.35 -1.47 -18.47
C ALA A 58 4.28 -0.48 -18.93
N LYS A 59 3.16 -0.39 -18.21
CA LYS A 59 2.10 0.60 -18.48
C LYS A 59 2.61 2.04 -18.38
N MET A 60 3.42 2.35 -17.38
CA MET A 60 4.00 3.68 -17.23
C MET A 60 4.89 4.07 -18.40
N LYS A 61 5.72 3.15 -18.90
CA LYS A 61 6.51 3.39 -20.11
C LYS A 61 5.64 3.67 -21.33
N LEU A 62 4.53 2.94 -21.46
CA LEU A 62 3.56 3.15 -22.55
C LEU A 62 2.88 4.52 -22.45
N TYR A 63 2.40 4.93 -21.27
CA TYR A 63 1.82 6.26 -21.10
C TYR A 63 2.83 7.33 -21.45
N VAL A 64 4.04 7.24 -20.89
CA VAL A 64 5.13 8.18 -21.16
C VAL A 64 5.40 8.33 -22.65
N GLU A 65 5.52 7.22 -23.39
CA GLU A 65 5.75 7.24 -24.83
C GLU A 65 4.59 7.87 -25.60
N MET A 66 3.35 7.55 -25.20
CA MET A 66 2.13 8.13 -25.79
C MET A 66 2.05 9.65 -25.60
N PHE A 67 2.37 10.14 -24.40
CA PHE A 67 2.36 11.58 -24.10
C PHE A 67 3.53 12.30 -24.78
N ASN A 68 4.71 11.70 -24.89
CA ASN A 68 5.82 12.27 -25.64
C ASN A 68 5.52 12.39 -27.14
N ALA A 69 4.69 11.50 -27.70
CA ALA A 69 4.24 11.58 -29.08
C ALA A 69 3.16 12.65 -29.31
N SER A 70 2.47 13.10 -28.25
CA SER A 70 1.42 14.10 -28.30
C SER A 70 2.01 15.52 -28.26
N SER A 71 2.05 16.20 -29.41
CA SER A 71 2.59 17.57 -29.53
C SER A 71 1.73 18.66 -28.87
N THR A 72 0.54 18.31 -28.36
CA THR A 72 -0.47 19.27 -27.87
C THR A 72 -0.66 19.20 -26.35
N GLU A 73 -0.20 18.13 -25.69
CA GLU A 73 -0.34 17.95 -24.24
C GLU A 73 1.02 18.17 -23.52
N PRO A 74 1.02 18.73 -22.30
CA PRO A 74 2.24 18.82 -21.51
C PRO A 74 2.84 17.43 -21.30
N ASN A 75 4.14 17.27 -21.57
CA ASN A 75 4.85 16.03 -21.25
C ASN A 75 4.95 15.86 -19.71
N LEU A 76 5.18 14.64 -19.26
CA LEU A 76 5.29 14.33 -17.83
C LEU A 76 6.39 15.16 -17.13
N VAL A 77 7.51 15.40 -17.81
CA VAL A 77 8.63 16.17 -17.27
C VAL A 77 8.24 17.62 -16.98
N ASP A 78 7.42 18.23 -17.83
CA ASP A 78 6.95 19.61 -17.67
C ASP A 78 5.94 19.73 -16.53
N GLU A 79 5.06 18.74 -16.34
CA GLU A 79 4.17 18.69 -15.17
C GLU A 79 4.95 18.49 -13.86
N LEU A 80 5.99 17.64 -13.88
CA LEU A 80 6.86 17.47 -12.71
C LEU A 80 7.64 18.74 -12.38
N LYS A 81 8.15 19.47 -13.39
CA LYS A 81 8.79 20.78 -13.18
C LYS A 81 7.83 21.82 -12.60
N LYS A 82 6.57 21.83 -13.07
CA LYS A 82 5.53 22.68 -12.49
C LYS A 82 5.29 22.31 -11.03
N ALA A 83 5.14 21.03 -10.72
CA ALA A 83 4.95 20.57 -9.34
C ALA A 83 6.13 20.92 -8.42
N GLU A 84 7.36 20.81 -8.92
CA GLU A 84 8.57 21.23 -8.19
C GLU A 84 8.53 22.72 -7.85
N SER A 85 7.99 23.57 -8.73
CA SER A 85 7.81 25.01 -8.46
C SER A 85 6.81 25.29 -7.32
N PHE A 86 5.92 24.34 -7.02
CA PHE A 86 5.00 24.38 -5.86
C PHE A 86 5.57 23.67 -4.63
N GLY A 87 6.82 23.22 -4.66
CA GLY A 87 7.48 22.51 -3.56
C GLY A 87 7.14 21.03 -3.46
N ASN A 88 6.49 20.44 -4.46
CA ASN A 88 6.20 19.00 -4.51
C ASN A 88 7.26 18.28 -5.35
N ARG A 89 8.03 17.40 -4.71
CA ARG A 89 9.12 16.68 -5.39
C ARG A 89 8.70 15.31 -5.94
N TYR A 90 7.68 14.70 -5.34
CA TYR A 90 6.93 13.61 -5.96
C TYR A 90 5.47 14.01 -6.17
N VAL A 91 4.88 13.47 -7.23
CA VAL A 91 3.49 13.68 -7.62
C VAL A 91 2.88 12.34 -7.98
N ASP A 92 1.60 12.13 -7.65
CA ASP A 92 0.86 10.96 -8.14
C ASP A 92 0.78 11.01 -9.67
N LEU A 93 1.03 9.88 -10.33
CA LEU A 93 0.92 9.72 -11.77
C LEU A 93 -0.43 10.21 -12.30
N VAL A 94 -1.51 9.96 -11.55
CA VAL A 94 -2.86 10.40 -11.95
C VAL A 94 -2.98 11.92 -11.98
N ASP A 95 -2.29 12.62 -11.07
CA ASP A 95 -2.22 14.09 -11.05
C ASP A 95 -1.29 14.64 -12.14
N ALA A 96 -0.26 13.88 -12.51
CA ALA A 96 0.81 14.29 -13.43
C ALA A 96 0.49 14.05 -14.92
N LEU A 97 -0.56 13.29 -15.25
CA LEU A 97 -0.93 12.99 -16.64
C LEU A 97 -2.18 13.79 -17.08
N PRO A 98 -2.02 14.86 -17.90
CA PRO A 98 -3.12 15.77 -18.25
C PRO A 98 -4.18 15.20 -19.22
N GLY A 99 -4.00 13.98 -19.76
CA GLY A 99 -4.91 13.37 -20.76
C GLY A 99 -5.57 12.06 -20.35
N ILE A 100 -5.34 11.55 -19.12
CA ILE A 100 -6.23 10.53 -18.53
C ILE A 100 -7.50 11.29 -18.15
N GLY A 101 -8.50 11.28 -19.03
CA GLY A 101 -9.62 12.22 -19.03
C GLY A 101 -10.11 12.57 -17.62
N ARG A 102 -9.95 13.84 -17.22
CA ARG A 102 -10.60 14.39 -16.03
C ARG A 102 -12.11 14.37 -16.25
N GLY A 103 -12.74 13.22 -16.03
CA GLY A 103 -14.15 12.96 -16.29
C GLY A 103 -14.44 11.87 -17.33
N ASP A 104 -13.42 11.28 -17.96
CA ASP A 104 -13.59 10.03 -18.73
C ASP A 104 -13.09 8.89 -17.84
N PRO A 105 -13.88 7.84 -17.58
CA PRO A 105 -13.47 6.72 -16.75
C PRO A 105 -12.43 5.89 -17.51
N CYS A 106 -11.23 6.44 -17.72
CA CYS A 106 -10.02 5.61 -17.74
C CYS A 106 -10.05 4.88 -16.41
N GLU A 107 -10.47 3.63 -16.51
CA GLU A 107 -11.31 2.99 -15.52
C GLU A 107 -10.54 2.92 -14.21
N VAL A 108 -11.21 3.09 -13.07
CA VAL A 108 -10.66 2.69 -11.75
C VAL A 108 -10.06 1.27 -11.79
N HIS A 109 -10.44 0.48 -12.80
CA HIS A 109 -9.96 -0.85 -13.15
C HIS A 109 -8.64 -0.94 -13.95
N GLU A 110 -8.09 0.15 -14.48
CA GLU A 110 -6.83 0.23 -15.24
C GLU A 110 -5.61 0.05 -14.32
N PHE A 111 -5.70 0.67 -13.14
CA PHE A 111 -4.74 0.57 -12.05
C PHE A 111 -4.91 -0.71 -11.21
N VAL A 112 -5.74 -1.63 -11.68
CA VAL A 112 -6.11 -2.82 -10.93
C VAL A 112 -5.60 -4.07 -11.63
N TYR A 113 -5.05 -4.99 -10.84
CA TYR A 113 -4.49 -6.24 -11.30
C TYR A 113 -5.40 -7.45 -10.97
N PRO A 114 -5.55 -8.42 -11.89
CA PRO A 114 -4.97 -8.45 -13.25
C PRO A 114 -5.69 -7.51 -14.23
N SER A 115 -4.95 -6.86 -15.12
CA SER A 115 -5.53 -5.92 -16.10
C SER A 115 -6.21 -6.60 -17.29
N ALA A 116 -5.72 -7.77 -17.72
CA ALA A 116 -6.22 -8.49 -18.89
C ALA A 116 -7.58 -9.18 -18.68
N ARG A 117 -8.15 -9.17 -17.46
CA ARG A 117 -9.44 -9.81 -17.17
C ARG A 117 -10.57 -8.77 -17.19
N THR A 118 -11.41 -8.87 -18.21
CA THR A 118 -12.68 -8.12 -18.35
C THR A 118 -13.79 -8.64 -17.43
N ASN A 119 -13.63 -9.83 -16.86
CA ASN A 119 -14.61 -10.41 -15.95
C ASN A 119 -14.41 -9.84 -14.52
N PRO A 120 -15.47 -9.38 -13.83
CA PRO A 120 -15.41 -8.76 -12.50
C PRO A 120 -15.18 -9.77 -11.37
N GLU A 121 -14.47 -10.89 -11.62
CA GLU A 121 -13.86 -11.63 -10.51
C GLU A 121 -13.10 -10.63 -9.64
N PRO A 122 -13.19 -10.71 -8.31
CA PRO A 122 -12.84 -9.59 -7.45
C PRO A 122 -11.37 -9.30 -7.64
N LYS A 123 -11.07 -8.31 -8.47
CA LYS A 123 -9.73 -7.79 -8.61
C LYS A 123 -9.28 -7.42 -7.20
N LYS A 124 -8.11 -7.91 -6.79
CA LYS A 124 -7.68 -7.85 -5.37
C LYS A 124 -6.59 -6.83 -5.14
N TYR A 125 -5.89 -6.46 -6.19
CA TYR A 125 -4.66 -5.70 -6.13
C TYR A 125 -4.80 -4.43 -6.96
N HIS A 126 -4.32 -3.33 -6.42
CA HIS A 126 -4.29 -2.03 -7.03
C HIS A 126 -2.84 -1.55 -7.05
N TRP A 127 -2.47 -0.74 -8.03
CA TRP A 127 -1.19 -0.08 -8.06
C TRP A 127 -1.35 1.42 -8.27
N SER A 128 -0.46 2.20 -7.68
CA SER A 128 -0.35 3.64 -7.87
C SER A 128 1.11 3.99 -8.01
N ALA A 129 1.43 5.05 -8.74
CA ALA A 129 2.81 5.43 -8.97
C ALA A 129 3.02 6.89 -8.56
N LEU A 130 4.09 7.12 -7.81
CA LEU A 130 4.60 8.45 -7.54
C LEU A 130 5.78 8.72 -8.47
N CYS A 131 5.75 9.86 -9.13
CA CYS A 131 6.77 10.30 -10.08
C CYS A 131 7.52 11.49 -9.50
N GLY A 132 8.85 11.45 -9.52
CA GLY A 132 9.72 12.54 -9.10
C GLY A 132 10.80 12.78 -10.13
N LEU A 133 11.16 14.04 -10.35
CA LEU A 133 12.18 14.44 -11.32
C LEU A 133 13.59 14.33 -10.71
N LEU A 134 14.51 13.68 -11.43
CA LEU A 134 15.92 13.65 -11.09
C LEU A 134 16.68 14.79 -11.77
N PRO A 135 17.86 15.21 -11.23
CA PRO A 135 18.63 16.32 -11.79
C PRO A 135 19.14 16.10 -13.23
N ASP A 136 19.24 14.84 -13.65
CA ASP A 136 19.64 14.43 -15.00
C ASP A 136 18.50 14.45 -16.01
N GLY A 137 17.28 14.82 -15.59
CA GLY A 137 16.08 14.83 -16.42
C GLY A 137 15.34 13.49 -16.47
N ASN A 138 15.90 12.43 -15.86
CA ASN A 138 15.21 11.15 -15.72
C ASN A 138 14.09 11.26 -14.68
N VAL A 139 13.07 10.42 -14.80
CA VAL A 139 11.98 10.36 -13.82
C VAL A 139 12.19 9.14 -12.93
N HIS A 140 12.31 9.39 -11.63
CA HIS A 140 12.26 8.37 -10.61
C HIS A 140 10.80 8.03 -10.30
N VAL A 141 10.47 6.76 -10.38
CA VAL A 141 9.11 6.25 -10.25
C VAL A 141 9.06 5.28 -9.08
N SER A 142 8.14 5.52 -8.15
CA SER A 142 7.87 4.66 -7.01
C SER A 142 6.46 4.09 -7.10
N ILE A 143 6.35 2.78 -7.34
CA ILE A 143 5.10 2.05 -7.53
C ILE A 143 4.69 1.44 -6.21
N PHE A 144 3.54 1.87 -5.70
CA PHE A 144 2.87 1.29 -4.54
C PHE A 144 1.93 0.21 -5.03
N VAL A 145 2.10 -1.00 -4.50
CA VAL A 145 1.15 -2.10 -4.73
C VAL A 145 0.34 -2.30 -3.47
N GLY A 146 -0.98 -2.19 -3.61
CA GLY A 146 -1.94 -2.31 -2.53
C GLY A 146 -2.90 -3.48 -2.73
N ARG A 147 -3.41 -4.04 -1.63
CA ARG A 147 -4.48 -5.04 -1.60
C ARG A 147 -5.73 -4.46 -0.94
N LYS A 148 -6.90 -4.72 -1.52
CA LYS A 148 -8.18 -4.39 -0.88
C LYS A 148 -8.36 -5.23 0.40
N ALA A 149 -8.66 -4.56 1.52
CA ALA A 149 -8.72 -5.18 2.86
C ALA A 149 -9.96 -6.06 3.05
N GLY A 150 -11.01 -5.83 2.26
CA GLY A 150 -12.25 -6.59 2.25
C GLY A 150 -13.34 -5.93 1.40
N ALA A 151 -14.47 -6.61 1.24
CA ALA A 151 -15.66 -6.00 0.65
C ALA A 151 -16.16 -4.86 1.55
N GLY A 152 -16.46 -3.70 0.96
CA GLY A 152 -16.88 -2.51 1.70
C GLY A 152 -15.77 -1.79 2.47
N ALA A 153 -14.50 -2.21 2.33
CA ALA A 153 -13.37 -1.47 2.87
C ALA A 153 -13.28 -0.09 2.21
N ARG A 154 -13.18 0.96 3.03
CA ARG A 154 -13.04 2.36 2.61
C ARG A 154 -11.66 2.85 2.98
N TYR A 155 -11.05 3.61 2.08
CA TYR A 155 -9.75 4.21 2.28
C TYR A 155 -9.90 5.73 2.24
N ARG A 156 -9.25 6.41 3.17
CA ARG A 156 -9.21 7.88 3.14
C ARG A 156 -8.33 8.31 1.99
N THR A 157 -8.91 9.02 1.02
CA THR A 157 -8.16 9.53 -0.12
C THR A 157 -8.05 11.04 -0.11
N PRO A 158 -7.02 11.59 -0.76
CA PRO A 158 -6.84 13.02 -0.91
C PRO A 158 -7.80 13.69 -1.93
N ASN A 159 -8.75 12.95 -2.53
CA ASN A 159 -9.65 13.58 -3.49
C ASN A 159 -10.92 12.77 -3.80
N SER A 160 -12.09 13.42 -3.79
CA SER A 160 -13.36 12.90 -4.37
C SER A 160 -13.58 13.39 -5.80
N ASN A 161 -12.97 14.53 -6.13
CA ASN A 161 -13.21 15.24 -7.35
C ASN A 161 -11.85 15.45 -8.03
N TYR A 162 -11.52 14.55 -8.96
CA TYR A 162 -10.37 14.62 -9.89
C TYR A 162 -10.39 15.87 -10.82
N THR A 163 -10.97 16.97 -10.36
CA THR A 163 -11.13 18.23 -11.07
C THR A 163 -9.99 19.21 -10.82
N GLN A 164 -9.16 19.02 -9.79
CA GLN A 164 -8.00 19.88 -9.51
C GLN A 164 -6.76 19.02 -9.10
N PRO A 165 -5.54 19.38 -9.56
CA PRO A 165 -4.32 18.73 -9.10
C PRO A 165 -4.10 19.09 -7.63
N ASN A 166 -4.40 18.16 -6.73
CA ASN A 166 -4.22 18.37 -5.30
C ASN A 166 -2.85 17.90 -4.81
N TYR A 167 -1.98 17.39 -5.69
CA TYR A 167 -0.60 16.98 -5.37
C TYR A 167 -0.50 16.16 -4.07
N GLY A 168 -1.48 15.29 -3.82
CA GLY A 168 -1.56 14.44 -2.63
C GLY A 168 -2.05 15.08 -1.33
N LEU A 169 -2.50 16.34 -1.32
CA LEU A 169 -3.06 17.00 -0.14
C LEU A 169 -4.41 16.38 0.24
N VAL A 170 -4.56 15.96 1.50
CA VAL A 170 -5.81 15.44 2.03
C VAL A 170 -6.86 16.56 2.07
N PRO A 171 -8.06 16.40 1.46
CA PRO A 171 -9.08 17.41 1.43
C PRO A 171 -9.66 17.48 2.84
N SER A 172 -10.21 18.65 3.16
CA SER A 172 -10.94 18.93 4.38
C SER A 172 -12.27 18.16 4.42
N GLY A 173 -12.20 16.83 4.49
CA GLY A 173 -13.32 15.90 4.57
C GLY A 173 -12.94 14.49 4.09
N PRO A 174 -13.37 13.41 4.77
CA PRO A 174 -13.08 12.05 4.33
C PRO A 174 -13.78 11.80 3.00
N VAL A 175 -12.99 11.57 1.96
CA VAL A 175 -13.47 10.98 0.73
C VAL A 175 -13.16 9.49 0.80
N ASP A 176 -14.21 8.68 0.68
CA ASP A 176 -14.10 7.24 0.66
C ASP A 176 -13.65 6.76 -0.73
N GLY A 177 -12.39 6.36 -0.84
CA GLY A 177 -11.87 5.61 -1.97
C GLY A 177 -12.12 4.11 -1.82
N ASP A 178 -12.37 3.45 -2.95
CA ASP A 178 -12.56 2.00 -3.03
C ASP A 178 -11.25 1.21 -2.96
N TRP A 179 -10.12 1.89 -3.14
CA TRP A 179 -8.80 1.30 -3.27
C TRP A 179 -7.75 2.00 -2.40
N PRO A 180 -6.76 1.24 -1.91
CA PRO A 180 -5.63 1.81 -1.20
C PRO A 180 -4.72 2.58 -2.17
N VAL A 181 -4.59 3.88 -1.92
CA VAL A 181 -3.74 4.81 -2.70
C VAL A 181 -2.76 5.53 -1.76
N PRO A 182 -1.57 5.91 -2.25
CA PRO A 182 -0.62 6.68 -1.46
C PRO A 182 -1.17 8.09 -1.18
N VAL A 183 -0.97 8.57 0.04
CA VAL A 183 -1.40 9.90 0.49
C VAL A 183 -0.24 10.61 1.16
N LYS A 184 -0.19 11.94 1.00
CA LYS A 184 0.87 12.77 1.56
C LYS A 184 0.52 13.13 3.01
N VAL A 185 1.42 12.82 3.93
CA VAL A 185 1.27 13.01 5.38
C VAL A 185 2.41 13.87 5.91
N GLY A 186 2.07 14.89 6.70
CA GLY A 186 3.05 15.72 7.39
C GLY A 186 3.70 14.98 8.57
N VAL A 187 5.02 15.05 8.66
CA VAL A 187 5.83 14.46 9.73
C VAL A 187 6.95 15.42 10.16
N THR A 188 7.36 15.30 11.41
CA THR A 188 8.47 16.05 11.98
C THR A 188 9.48 15.09 12.58
N ALA A 189 10.74 15.15 12.14
CA ALA A 189 11.80 14.36 12.73
C ALA A 189 12.09 14.80 14.18
N SER A 190 12.41 13.86 15.06
CA SER A 190 12.92 14.20 16.40
C SER A 190 14.21 15.00 16.27
N VAL A 191 14.46 15.88 17.23
CA VAL A 191 15.70 16.68 17.33
C VAL A 191 16.64 16.15 18.40
N ASN A 192 16.22 15.14 19.17
CA ASN A 192 16.97 14.64 20.32
C ASN A 192 18.08 13.66 19.89
N PRO A 193 19.35 13.91 20.21
CA PRO A 193 20.45 12.99 19.88
C PRO A 193 20.15 11.57 20.35
N GLY A 194 20.18 10.60 19.43
CA GLY A 194 19.81 9.20 19.69
C GLY A 194 18.41 8.82 19.21
N GLU A 195 17.54 9.77 18.88
CA GLU A 195 16.20 9.56 18.32
C GLU A 195 16.18 9.73 16.80
N GLU A 196 17.28 9.38 16.14
CA GLU A 196 17.48 9.54 14.68
C GLU A 196 16.53 8.73 13.81
N ARG A 197 15.75 7.85 14.41
CA ARG A 197 14.77 6.99 13.76
C ARG A 197 13.35 7.38 14.11
N VAL A 198 13.15 8.44 14.90
CA VAL A 198 11.86 8.79 15.47
C VAL A 198 11.25 9.95 14.68
N LEU A 199 10.03 9.75 14.18
CA LEU A 199 9.23 10.79 13.56
C LEU A 199 7.96 11.02 14.39
N THR A 200 7.52 12.26 14.43
CA THR A 200 6.24 12.69 14.99
C THR A 200 5.29 13.03 13.85
N ILE A 201 4.12 12.39 13.81
CA ILE A 201 3.06 12.64 12.83
C ILE A 201 2.37 13.95 13.17
N GLU A 202 2.13 14.79 12.16
CA GLU A 202 1.40 16.04 12.35
C GLU A 202 -0.06 15.79 12.76
N PRO A 203 -0.65 16.68 13.58
CA PRO A 203 -2.03 16.54 14.02
C PRO A 203 -3.03 16.39 12.86
N GLY A 204 -3.95 15.44 12.94
CA GLY A 204 -4.94 15.12 11.91
C GLY A 204 -4.58 13.94 11.00
N TYR A 205 -3.32 13.47 11.02
CA TYR A 205 -2.86 12.33 10.23
C TYR A 205 -2.59 11.06 11.05
N GLU A 206 -2.97 11.04 12.32
CA GLU A 206 -2.63 9.97 13.28
C GLU A 206 -3.13 8.60 12.82
N THR A 207 -4.24 8.53 12.09
CA THR A 207 -4.84 7.27 11.64
C THR A 207 -4.23 6.73 10.34
N PHE A 208 -3.32 7.49 9.70
CA PHE A 208 -2.83 7.18 8.35
C PHE A 208 -1.58 6.30 8.37
N ILE A 209 -0.79 6.33 9.44
CA ILE A 209 0.45 5.57 9.57
C ILE A 209 0.33 4.60 10.75
N ASN A 210 0.52 3.30 10.48
CA ASN A 210 0.50 2.25 11.50
C ASN A 210 1.86 1.55 11.61
N SER A 211 2.02 0.75 12.67
CA SER A 211 3.18 -0.14 12.82
C SER A 211 3.20 -1.19 11.71
N GLY A 212 4.31 -1.27 10.99
CA GLY A 212 4.49 -2.12 9.81
C GLY A 212 4.51 -1.34 8.49
N SER A 213 3.99 -0.10 8.50
CA SER A 213 3.66 0.63 7.28
C SER A 213 4.92 0.99 6.51
N THR A 214 4.83 0.94 5.19
CA THR A 214 5.91 1.39 4.30
C THR A 214 5.64 2.84 3.94
N ILE A 215 6.62 3.71 4.22
CA ILE A 215 6.54 5.13 3.91
C ILE A 215 7.65 5.52 2.93
N LEU A 216 7.37 6.51 2.11
CA LEU A 216 8.33 7.07 1.17
C LEU A 216 8.55 8.55 1.47
N ASP A 217 9.80 8.96 1.65
CA ASP A 217 10.14 10.36 1.86
C ASP A 217 9.90 11.18 0.59
N ASP A 218 9.09 12.25 0.70
CA ASP A 218 8.75 13.12 -0.43
C ASP A 218 9.97 13.85 -1.01
N ALA A 219 11.05 14.09 -0.28
CA ALA A 219 12.14 14.89 -0.86
C ALA A 219 13.36 14.09 -1.34
N THR A 220 13.53 12.82 -0.94
CA THR A 220 14.54 11.93 -1.54
C THR A 220 13.97 10.74 -2.29
N GLY A 221 12.72 10.37 -2.06
CA GLY A 221 12.14 9.10 -2.51
C GLY A 221 12.68 7.88 -1.77
N ARG A 222 13.36 8.06 -0.63
CA ARG A 222 13.83 6.91 0.17
C ARG A 222 12.64 6.19 0.82
N ILE A 223 12.66 4.87 0.73
CA ILE A 223 11.67 4.01 1.38
C ILE A 223 12.14 3.68 2.80
N TYR A 224 11.22 3.83 3.75
CA TYR A 224 11.40 3.49 5.15
C TYR A 224 10.29 2.54 5.60
N ARG A 225 10.58 1.73 6.61
CA ARG A 225 9.57 0.89 7.26
C ARG A 225 9.33 1.36 8.67
N VAL A 226 8.06 1.53 9.03
CA VAL A 226 7.65 1.82 10.40
C VAL A 226 7.72 0.54 11.22
N MET A 227 8.60 0.52 12.22
CA MET A 227 8.83 -0.65 13.08
C MET A 227 7.83 -0.71 14.21
N GLU A 228 7.62 0.42 14.86
CA GLU A 228 6.76 0.53 16.03
C GLU A 228 6.15 1.94 16.11
N ARG A 229 5.02 2.00 16.81
CA ARG A 229 4.32 3.22 17.15
C ARG A 229 4.26 3.27 18.67
N THR A 230 5.05 4.17 19.26
CA THR A 230 5.27 4.25 20.71
C THR A 230 4.18 5.08 21.39
N SER A 231 3.60 6.05 20.68
CA SER A 231 2.43 6.83 21.09
C SER A 231 1.55 7.11 19.88
N ASP A 232 0.38 7.73 20.08
CA ASP A 232 -0.55 8.02 18.99
C ASP A 232 0.11 8.82 17.86
N ASN A 233 1.14 9.63 18.13
CA ASN A 233 1.75 10.47 17.10
C ASN A 233 3.22 10.16 16.86
N VAL A 234 3.82 9.19 17.55
CA VAL A 234 5.27 8.92 17.46
C VAL A 234 5.53 7.55 16.86
N ILE A 235 6.31 7.54 15.77
CA ILE A 235 6.70 6.34 15.03
C ILE A 235 8.22 6.18 15.02
N THR A 236 8.68 4.93 15.07
CA THR A 236 10.09 4.57 14.94
C THR A 236 10.33 3.86 13.62
N LEU A 237 11.35 4.27 12.88
CA LEU A 237 11.74 3.73 11.58
C LEU A 237 12.78 2.61 11.69
N ASP A 238 12.89 1.81 10.63
CA ASP A 238 13.89 0.75 10.48
C ASP A 238 15.33 1.28 10.42
N ARG A 239 15.51 2.52 9.93
CA ARG A 239 16.79 3.18 9.75
C ARG A 239 16.72 4.68 10.08
N LYS A 240 17.88 5.32 10.13
CA LYS A 240 17.99 6.76 10.43
C LYS A 240 17.26 7.60 9.38
N TRP A 241 16.44 8.55 9.83
CA TRP A 241 15.86 9.59 8.98
C TRP A 241 16.98 10.39 8.34
N ARG A 242 16.79 10.76 7.07
CA ARG A 242 17.77 11.53 6.30
C ARG A 242 18.14 12.83 7.02
N ASN A 243 19.34 13.35 6.74
CA ASN A 243 19.84 14.68 7.16
C ASN A 243 19.25 15.12 8.51
N TRP A 244 19.73 14.51 9.59
CA TRP A 244 19.38 14.68 11.02
C TRP A 244 19.49 16.14 11.56
N VAL A 245 19.19 17.13 10.74
CA VAL A 245 19.47 18.54 10.97
C VAL A 245 18.27 19.35 10.51
N VAL A 246 17.46 19.70 11.51
CA VAL A 246 16.51 20.84 11.61
C VAL A 246 15.05 20.58 11.16
N PRO A 247 14.06 21.00 11.97
CA PRO A 247 12.66 20.64 11.82
C PRO A 247 11.91 21.71 11.02
N SER A 248 11.51 21.38 9.81
CA SER A 248 10.42 22.08 9.15
C SER A 248 9.64 21.05 8.38
N GLY A 249 8.33 20.94 8.67
CA GLY A 249 7.39 19.92 8.19
C GLY A 249 7.88 19.17 6.95
N ASP A 250 8.34 17.95 7.19
CA ASP A 250 8.67 17.01 6.12
C ASP A 250 7.37 16.30 5.73
N PHE A 251 7.32 15.81 4.49
CA PHE A 251 6.20 15.01 4.02
C PHE A 251 6.65 13.60 3.69
N VAL A 252 5.80 12.65 4.04
CA VAL A 252 5.94 11.25 3.62
C VAL A 252 4.71 10.81 2.88
N TRP A 253 4.91 9.90 1.94
CA TRP A 253 3.84 9.20 1.26
C TRP A 253 3.61 7.86 1.92
N VAL A 254 2.36 7.57 2.26
CA VAL A 254 1.95 6.31 2.89
C VAL A 254 0.64 5.86 2.28
N VAL A 255 0.44 4.55 2.16
CA VAL A 255 -0.87 4.00 1.83
C VAL A 255 -1.60 3.72 3.15
N PRO A 256 -2.65 4.47 3.49
CA PRO A 256 -3.28 4.35 4.79
C PRO A 256 -4.06 3.04 4.94
N PRO A 257 -4.22 2.54 6.17
CA PRO A 257 -5.11 1.42 6.44
C PRO A 257 -6.56 1.75 6.04
N ALA A 258 -7.34 0.70 5.78
CA ALA A 258 -8.78 0.89 5.59
C ALA A 258 -9.44 1.37 6.91
N GLU A 259 -10.50 2.16 6.80
CA GLU A 259 -11.24 2.63 7.98
C GLU A 259 -11.74 1.44 8.81
N GLY A 260 -11.47 1.48 10.11
CA GLY A 260 -11.81 0.40 11.05
C GLY A 260 -10.99 -0.89 10.86
N SER A 261 -9.95 -0.90 10.03
CA SER A 261 -9.08 -2.05 9.80
C SER A 261 -7.67 -1.81 10.34
N GLY A 262 -7.14 -2.77 11.11
CA GLY A 262 -5.72 -2.81 11.48
C GLY A 262 -4.83 -3.47 10.43
N ARG A 263 -5.37 -3.85 9.27
CA ARG A 263 -4.59 -4.50 8.20
C ARG A 263 -3.95 -3.46 7.29
N GLU A 264 -2.66 -3.64 7.07
CA GLU A 264 -1.91 -2.82 6.12
C GLU A 264 -2.24 -3.25 4.69
N PRO A 265 -2.74 -2.33 3.84
CA PRO A 265 -3.08 -2.67 2.47
C PRO A 265 -1.85 -2.64 1.56
N CYS A 266 -0.80 -1.88 1.89
CA CYS A 266 0.42 -1.83 1.11
C CYS A 266 1.17 -3.15 1.22
N ILE A 267 1.28 -3.88 0.12
CA ILE A 267 2.02 -5.16 0.07
C ILE A 267 3.47 -4.97 -0.38
N GLY A 268 3.78 -3.87 -1.08
CA GLY A 268 5.14 -3.55 -1.51
C GLY A 268 5.25 -2.21 -2.20
N VAL A 269 6.46 -1.64 -2.16
CA VAL A 269 6.84 -0.43 -2.89
C VAL A 269 8.06 -0.75 -3.73
N TYR A 270 7.98 -0.48 -5.03
CA TYR A 270 9.00 -0.81 -6.02
C TYR A 270 9.46 0.45 -6.72
N GLN A 271 10.77 0.56 -6.98
CA GLN A 271 11.35 1.75 -7.58
C GLN A 271 11.99 1.44 -8.92
N THR A 272 11.79 2.33 -9.87
CA THR A 272 12.38 2.26 -11.20
C THR A 272 12.73 3.66 -11.68
N VAL A 273 13.68 3.76 -12.60
CA VAL A 273 14.04 5.01 -13.25
C VAL A 273 13.66 4.88 -14.71
N ILE A 274 12.88 5.83 -15.19
CA ILE A 274 12.48 5.93 -16.59
C ILE A 274 13.26 7.10 -17.20
N GLY A 275 14.06 6.80 -18.22
CA GLY A 275 14.76 7.81 -19.00
C GLY A 275 13.87 8.36 -20.11
N PHE A 276 14.03 9.65 -20.40
CA PHE A 276 13.28 10.41 -21.39
C PHE A 276 14.24 11.02 -22.42
#